data_AF-A0A511DN95-F1
#
_entry.id   AF-A0A511DN95-F1
#
_cell.length_a   1.000
_cell.length_b   1.000
_cell.length_c   1.000
_cell.angle_alpha   90.00
_cell.angle_beta   90.00
_cell.angle_gamma   90.00
#
_symmetry.space_group_name_H-M   'P 1'
#
loop_
_entity.id
_entity.type
_entity.pdbx_description
1 polymer ?
#
loop_
_entity_poly.entity_id
_entity_poly.type
_entity_poly.pdbx_seq_one_letter_code
_entity_poly.pdbx_strand_id
1 'polypeptide(L)'
;MDEPDVVAAVARRRKEIAARLEELRTRRRRLADPGTSRSTAADVESAERSALAARHHAEDARQRVVQRHELSVRRHLEAAAVLAAAGDQEAAARHRAAAAAAREVPPPVFEE
;
A
#
# COMPACT_ATOMS: atom_id res chain seq x y z
N MET A 1 -24.62 -48.25 14.23
CA MET A 1 -24.31 -47.13 15.15
C MET A 1 -25.49 -47.03 16.07
N ASP A 2 -25.28 -47.26 17.36
CA ASP A 2 -26.36 -47.33 18.32
C ASP A 2 -26.82 -45.92 18.68
N GLU A 3 -28.13 -45.69 18.62
CA GLU A 3 -28.81 -44.43 18.94
C GLU A 3 -28.34 -43.76 20.26
N PRO A 4 -28.04 -44.49 21.36
CA PRO A 4 -27.46 -43.88 22.56
C PRO A 4 -26.09 -43.23 22.36
N ASP A 5 -25.24 -43.76 21.47
CA ASP A 5 -23.89 -43.23 21.22
C ASP A 5 -23.96 -41.89 20.47
N VAL A 6 -24.92 -41.76 19.56
CA VAL A 6 -25.18 -40.51 18.82
C VAL A 6 -25.67 -39.43 19.78
N VAL A 7 -26.59 -39.76 20.70
CA VAL A 7 -27.09 -38.82 21.72
C VAL A 7 -25.96 -38.37 22.64
N ALA A 8 -25.08 -39.28 23.08
CA ALA A 8 -23.93 -38.94 23.91
C ALA A 8 -22.92 -38.04 23.18
N ALA A 9 -22.68 -38.29 21.88
CA ALA A 9 -21.79 -37.46 21.06
C ALA A 9 -22.35 -36.04 20.86
N VAL A 10 -23.65 -35.91 20.59
CA VAL A 10 -24.33 -34.60 20.48
C VAL A 10 -24.28 -33.83 21.79
N ALA A 11 -24.45 -34.50 22.94
CA ALA A 11 -24.36 -33.87 24.25
C ALA A 11 -22.94 -33.32 24.53
N ARG A 12 -21.89 -34.07 24.18
CA ARG A 12 -20.49 -33.59 24.26
C ARG A 12 -20.26 -32.37 23.37
N ARG A 13 -20.72 -32.43 22.12
CA ARG A 13 -20.57 -31.33 21.17
C ARG A 13 -21.28 -30.05 21.62
N ARG A 14 -22.47 -30.18 22.22
CA ARG A 14 -23.19 -29.04 22.81
C ARG A 14 -22.42 -28.39 23.96
N LYS A 15 -21.77 -29.18 24.82
CA LYS A 15 -20.92 -28.66 25.90
C LYS A 15 -19.71 -27.90 25.37
N GLU A 16 -19.04 -28.42 24.34
CA GLU A 16 -17.93 -27.74 23.68
C GLU A 16 -18.34 -26.41 23.06
N ILE A 17 -19.49 -26.39 22.35
CA ILE A 17 -20.03 -25.16 21.76
C ILE A 17 -20.37 -24.14 22.85
N ALA A 18 -20.99 -24.57 23.96
CA ALA A 18 -21.31 -23.69 25.07
C ALA A 18 -20.06 -23.06 25.70
N ALA A 19 -19.00 -23.86 25.91
CA ALA A 19 -17.72 -23.36 26.43
C ALA A 19 -17.08 -22.35 25.46
N ARG A 20 -17.11 -22.64 24.15
CA ARG A 20 -16.55 -21.74 23.12
C ARG A 20 -17.32 -20.43 23.02
N LEU A 21 -18.65 -20.46 23.16
CA LEU A 21 -19.47 -19.26 23.19
C LEU A 21 -19.17 -18.38 24.41
N GLU A 22 -18.92 -18.98 25.58
CA GLU A 22 -18.60 -18.21 26.79
C GLU A 22 -17.20 -17.58 26.74
N GLU A 23 -16.24 -18.27 26.13
CA GLU A 23 -14.91 -17.72 25.81
C GLU A 23 -15.04 -16.50 24.87
N LEU A 24 -15.83 -16.62 23.80
CA LEU A 24 -16.05 -15.53 22.85
C LEU A 24 -16.77 -14.33 23.50
N ARG A 25 -17.76 -14.57 24.37
CA ARG A 25 -18.42 -13.50 25.13
C ARG A 25 -17.45 -12.79 26.07
N THR A 26 -16.60 -13.55 26.76
CA THR A 26 -15.60 -12.99 27.68
C THR A 26 -14.55 -12.16 26.93
N ARG A 27 -14.08 -12.67 25.78
CA ARG A 27 -13.18 -11.92 24.90
C ARG A 27 -13.82 -10.64 24.38
N ARG A 28 -15.09 -10.69 23.94
CA ARG A 28 -15.83 -9.52 23.50
C ARG A 28 -16.01 -8.49 24.61
N ARG A 29 -16.33 -8.92 25.84
CA ARG A 29 -16.42 -8.03 27.01
C ARG A 29 -15.09 -7.32 27.29
N ARG A 30 -13.96 -8.04 27.23
CA ARG A 30 -12.62 -7.44 27.40
C ARG A 30 -12.28 -6.41 26.31
N LEU A 31 -12.61 -6.71 25.06
CA LEU A 31 -12.34 -5.79 23.94
C LEU A 31 -13.26 -4.57 23.96
N ALA A 32 -14.49 -4.73 24.46
CA ALA A 32 -15.44 -3.64 24.62
C ALA A 32 -15.22 -2.83 25.92
N ASP A 33 -14.33 -3.28 26.80
CA ASP A 33 -13.99 -2.55 28.02
C ASP A 33 -13.13 -1.32 27.67
N PRO A 34 -13.67 -0.10 27.84
CA PRO A 34 -12.96 1.13 27.52
C PRO A 34 -11.76 1.41 28.42
N GLY A 35 -11.55 0.62 29.49
CA GLY A 35 -10.35 0.67 30.34
C GLY A 35 -9.11 -0.01 29.75
N THR A 36 -9.29 -0.88 28.74
CA THR A 36 -8.18 -1.69 28.17
C THR A 36 -7.69 -1.19 26.81
N SER A 37 -8.37 -0.21 26.20
CA SER A 37 -8.11 0.21 24.82
C SER A 37 -8.32 1.71 24.62
N ARG A 38 -7.59 2.53 25.38
CA ARG A 38 -7.36 3.94 25.01
C ARG A 38 -5.91 4.06 24.58
N SER A 39 -5.69 4.62 23.38
CA SER A 39 -4.36 5.04 22.95
C SER A 39 -3.77 5.91 24.04
N THR A 40 -2.64 5.48 24.59
CA THR A 40 -1.89 6.25 25.56
C THR A 40 -1.30 7.49 24.89
N ALA A 41 -0.84 8.48 25.66
CA ALA A 41 -0.13 9.63 25.09
C ALA A 41 1.08 9.18 24.24
N ALA A 42 1.76 8.10 24.64
CA ALA A 42 2.87 7.52 23.90
C ALA A 42 2.42 6.91 22.55
N ASP A 43 1.23 6.30 22.49
CA ASP A 43 0.68 5.78 21.23
C ASP A 43 0.32 6.90 20.26
N VAL A 44 -0.21 8.02 20.77
CA VAL A 44 -0.50 9.22 19.97
C VAL A 44 0.79 9.83 19.43
N GLU A 45 1.81 10.02 20.26
CA GLU A 45 3.11 10.55 19.85
C GLU A 45 3.79 9.63 18.82
N SER A 46 3.67 8.31 18.99
CA SER A 46 4.17 7.33 18.01
C SER A 46 3.42 7.41 16.68
N ALA A 47 2.10 7.58 16.72
CA ALA A 47 1.28 7.76 15.53
C ALA A 47 1.61 9.07 14.79
N GLU A 48 1.83 10.17 15.51
CA GLU A 48 2.24 11.46 14.95
C GLU A 48 3.62 11.37 14.26
N ARG A 49 4.60 10.75 14.91
CA ARG A 49 5.92 10.48 14.30
C ARG A 49 5.80 9.65 13.03
N SER A 50 4.97 8.61 13.07
CA SER A 50 4.74 7.72 11.92
C SER A 50 4.05 8.47 10.77
N ALA A 51 3.06 9.31 11.07
CA ALA A 51 2.38 10.13 10.08
C ALA A 51 3.33 11.16 9.43
N LEU A 52 4.19 11.80 10.23
CA LEU A 52 5.21 12.72 9.73
C LEU A 52 6.21 12.00 8.81
N ALA A 53 6.71 10.83 9.23
CA ALA A 53 7.61 10.02 8.41
C ALA A 53 6.94 9.56 7.09
N ALA A 54 5.67 9.17 7.15
CA ALA A 54 4.91 8.79 5.96
C ALA A 54 4.76 9.96 4.97
N ARG A 55 4.51 11.18 5.46
CA ARG A 55 4.47 12.41 4.63
C ARG A 55 5.81 12.68 3.96
N HIS A 56 6.91 12.63 4.73
CA HIS A 56 8.25 12.79 4.15
C HIS A 56 8.56 11.73 3.09
N HIS A 57 8.21 10.46 3.33
CA HIS A 57 8.40 9.42 2.33
C HIS A 57 7.55 9.62 1.08
N ALA A 58 6.32 10.15 1.22
CA ALA A 58 5.46 10.50 0.09
C ALA A 58 6.07 11.65 -0.73
N GLU A 59 6.58 12.69 -0.07
CA GLU A 59 7.29 13.80 -0.71
C GLU A 59 8.56 13.31 -1.45
N ASP A 60 9.39 12.50 -0.82
CA ASP A 60 10.59 11.90 -1.43
C ASP A 60 10.22 11.03 -2.64
N ALA A 61 9.15 10.25 -2.54
CA ALA A 61 8.65 9.45 -3.66
C ALA A 61 8.21 10.34 -4.82
N ARG A 62 7.45 11.42 -4.56
CA ARG A 62 7.05 12.39 -5.58
C ARG A 62 8.28 13.03 -6.24
N GLN A 63 9.26 13.49 -5.46
CA GLN A 63 10.49 14.09 -5.99
C GLN A 63 11.28 13.09 -6.87
N ARG A 64 11.40 11.83 -6.45
CA ARG A 64 12.07 10.79 -7.26
C ARG A 64 11.35 10.52 -8.58
N VAL A 65 10.02 10.56 -8.60
CA VAL A 65 9.24 10.41 -9.84
C VAL A 65 9.50 11.58 -10.79
N VAL A 66 9.50 12.82 -10.29
CA VAL A 66 9.81 14.02 -11.09
C VAL A 66 11.23 13.93 -11.66
N GLN A 67 12.22 13.62 -10.84
CA GLN A 67 13.61 13.49 -11.30
C GLN A 67 13.79 12.40 -12.35
N ARG A 68 13.14 11.23 -12.18
CA ARG A 68 13.18 10.15 -13.16
C ARG A 68 12.51 10.56 -14.47
N HIS A 69 11.40 11.29 -14.39
CA HIS A 69 10.71 11.80 -15.56
C HIS A 69 11.60 12.78 -16.35
N GLU A 70 12.20 13.76 -15.69
CA GLU A 70 13.14 14.69 -16.31
C GLU A 70 14.37 14.00 -16.91
N LEU A 71 14.90 12.97 -16.22
CA LEU A 71 15.99 12.16 -16.74
C LEU A 71 15.59 11.39 -18.00
N SER A 72 14.38 10.84 -18.04
CA SER A 72 13.85 10.13 -19.22
C SER A 72 13.75 11.06 -20.43
N VAL A 73 13.20 12.26 -20.23
CA VAL A 73 13.11 13.30 -21.28
C VAL A 73 14.51 13.65 -21.80
N ARG A 74 15.48 13.90 -20.91
CA ARG A 74 16.86 14.21 -21.30
C ARG A 74 17.49 13.10 -22.13
N ARG A 75 17.35 11.84 -21.70
CA ARG A 75 17.88 10.68 -22.42
C ARG A 75 17.31 10.53 -23.83
N HIS A 76 16.02 10.81 -24.02
CA HIS A 76 15.43 10.82 -25.37
C HIS A 76 16.02 11.90 -26.26
N LEU A 77 16.27 13.10 -25.73
CA LEU A 77 16.90 14.18 -26.48
C LEU A 77 18.37 13.89 -26.82
N GLU A 78 19.11 13.31 -25.88
CA GLU A 78 20.49 12.86 -26.11
C GLU A 78 20.55 11.77 -27.20
N ALA A 79 19.66 10.77 -27.13
CA ALA A 79 19.56 9.74 -28.17
C ALA A 79 19.22 10.34 -29.54
N ALA A 80 18.29 11.30 -29.59
CA ALA A 80 17.95 11.99 -30.83
C ALA A 80 19.15 12.74 -31.44
N ALA A 81 19.97 13.39 -30.61
CA ALA A 81 21.17 14.10 -31.06
C ALA A 81 22.20 13.13 -31.64
N VAL A 82 22.44 11.99 -30.98
CA VAL A 82 23.36 10.95 -31.46
C VAL A 82 22.89 10.37 -32.80
N LEU A 83 21.60 10.04 -32.92
CA LEU A 83 21.03 9.47 -34.14
C LEU A 83 21.05 10.47 -35.30
N ALA A 84 20.73 11.74 -35.04
CA ALA A 84 20.81 12.80 -36.04
C ALA A 84 22.25 13.00 -36.54
N ALA A 85 23.24 12.94 -35.64
CA ALA A 85 24.66 13.00 -36.01
C ALA A 85 25.10 11.78 -36.84
N ALA A 86 24.49 10.61 -36.61
CA ALA A 86 24.71 9.40 -37.40
C ALA A 86 23.94 9.39 -38.75
N GLY A 87 23.12 10.41 -39.03
CA GLY A 87 22.33 10.53 -40.26
C GLY A 87 20.95 9.84 -40.22
N ASP A 88 20.60 9.18 -39.13
CA ASP A 88 19.27 8.56 -38.95
C ASP A 88 18.26 9.60 -38.42
N GLN A 89 17.75 10.40 -39.37
CA GLN A 89 16.80 11.48 -39.05
C GLN A 89 15.43 10.96 -38.61
N GLU A 90 15.02 9.78 -39.08
CA GLU A 90 13.72 9.20 -38.75
C GLU A 90 13.70 8.68 -37.30
N ALA A 91 14.74 7.94 -36.88
CA ALA A 91 14.87 7.54 -35.49
C ALA A 91 15.05 8.74 -34.55
N ALA A 92 15.83 9.75 -34.97
CA ALA A 92 15.97 10.99 -34.20
C ALA A 92 14.64 11.73 -34.03
N ALA A 93 13.78 11.75 -35.05
CA ALA A 93 12.45 12.36 -34.97
C ALA A 93 11.53 11.61 -33.99
N ARG A 94 11.54 10.27 -33.99
CA ARG A 94 10.78 9.45 -33.04
C ARG A 94 11.18 9.74 -31.59
N HIS A 95 12.47 9.89 -31.31
CA HIS A 95 12.94 10.23 -29.96
C HIS A 95 12.56 11.66 -29.53
N ARG A 96 12.59 12.63 -30.45
CA ARG A 96 12.08 13.99 -30.18
C ARG A 96 10.60 13.97 -29.87
N ALA A 97 9.81 13.21 -30.63
CA ALA A 97 8.38 13.04 -30.38
C ALA A 97 8.12 12.39 -29.01
N ALA A 98 8.89 11.36 -28.64
CA ALA A 98 8.79 10.73 -27.32
C ALA A 98 9.12 11.70 -26.17
N ALA A 99 10.15 12.55 -26.33
CA ALA A 99 10.49 13.59 -25.36
C ALA A 99 9.39 14.66 -25.23
N ALA A 100 8.76 15.04 -26.35
CA ALA A 100 7.65 15.99 -26.36
C ALA A 100 6.40 15.41 -25.67
N ALA A 101 6.00 14.19 -26.04
CA ALA A 101 4.88 13.49 -25.43
C ALA A 101 5.10 13.28 -23.92
N ALA A 102 6.33 12.98 -23.49
CA ALA A 102 6.65 12.90 -22.08
C ALA A 102 6.44 14.25 -21.36
N ARG A 103 6.79 15.40 -21.95
CA ARG A 103 6.58 16.72 -21.32
C ARG A 103 5.12 17.13 -21.22
N GLU A 104 4.28 16.67 -22.14
CA GLU A 104 2.84 16.96 -22.15
C GLU A 104 2.07 16.18 -21.07
N VAL A 105 2.59 15.03 -20.67
CA VAL A 105 2.00 14.21 -19.60
C VAL A 105 2.70 14.56 -18.28
N PRO A 106 2.00 15.20 -17.32
CA PRO A 106 2.60 15.47 -16.02
C PRO A 106 3.08 14.16 -15.37
N PRO A 107 4.17 14.20 -14.58
CA PRO A 107 4.62 13.02 -13.86
C PRO A 107 3.44 12.44 -13.05
N PRO A 108 3.30 11.09 -13.00
CA PRO A 108 2.18 10.48 -12.31
C PRO A 108 2.16 10.95 -10.86
N VAL A 109 1.13 11.73 -10.52
CA VAL A 109 0.81 12.11 -9.16
C VAL A 109 -0.03 11.00 -8.57
N PHE A 110 0.47 10.37 -7.52
CA PHE A 110 -0.35 9.46 -6.72
C PHE A 110 -1.33 10.33 -5.93
N GLU A 111 -2.61 10.27 -6.28
CA GLU A 111 -3.70 10.87 -5.49
C GLU A 111 -3.73 10.22 -4.10
N GLU A 112 -3.93 11.06 -3.07
CA GLU A 112 -3.93 10.70 -1.65
C GLU A 112 -5.18 9.92 -1.21
#